data_AF-A0A1M5NV69-F1
#
_entry.id   AF-A0A1M5NV69-F1
#
_cell.length_a   1.000
_cell.length_b   1.000
_cell.length_c   1.000
_cell.angle_alpha   90.00
_cell.angle_beta   90.00
_cell.angle_gamma   90.00
#
_symmetry.space_group_name_H-M   'P 1'
#
loop_
_entity.id
_entity.type
_entity.pdbx_description
1 polymer ?
#
loop_
_entity_poly.entity_id
_entity_poly.type
_entity_poly.pdbx_seq_one_letter_code
_entity_poly.pdbx_strand_id
1 'polypeptide(L)' 'MEELLNCFEQVKNKGDIALIKFDGQRNEDEYTVLIAFPEIKKREMIRADESSLRIALIKVLTEYVEGDR' A
#
# COMPACT_ATOMS: atom_id res chain seq x y z
N MET A 1 3.99 -12.97 -6.07
CA MET A 1 4.50 -11.97 -5.11
C MET A 1 5.23 -10.87 -5.85
N GLU A 2 6.20 -11.21 -6.69
CA GLU A 2 6.90 -10.26 -7.58
C GLU A 2 5.98 -9.34 -8.37
N GLU A 3 4.91 -9.87 -8.99
CA GLU A 3 3.91 -9.06 -9.69
C GLU A 3 3.23 -7.99 -8.81
N LEU A 4 2.92 -8.34 -7.55
CA LEU A 4 2.30 -7.40 -6.60
C LEU A 4 3.28 -6.29 -6.21
N LEU A 5 4.55 -6.64 -6.00
CA LEU A 5 5.61 -5.67 -5.69
C LEU A 5 5.86 -4.76 -6.90
N ASN A 6 5.95 -5.32 -8.11
CA ASN A 6 6.11 -4.55 -9.34
C ASN A 6 4.93 -3.60 -9.56
N CYS A 7 3.70 -4.04 -9.27
CA CYS A 7 2.51 -3.20 -9.32
C CYS A 7 2.56 -2.08 -8.27
N PHE A 8 2.95 -2.42 -7.03
CA PHE A 8 3.11 -1.45 -5.94
C PHE A 8 4.19 -0.41 -6.24
N GLU A 9 5.25 -0.77 -6.95
CA GLU A 9 6.26 0.19 -7.41
C GLU A 9 5.71 1.19 -8.44
N GLN A 10 4.73 0.80 -9.27
CA GLN A 10 4.13 1.71 -10.26
C GLN A 10 3.42 2.92 -9.62
N VAL A 11 3.02 2.82 -8.35
CA VAL A 11 2.45 3.94 -7.58
C VAL A 11 3.41 5.16 -7.60
N LYS A 12 4.73 4.91 -7.52
CA LYS A 12 5.75 5.96 -7.57
C LYS A 12 5.80 6.67 -8.93
N ASN A 13 5.53 5.94 -10.02
CA ASN A 13 5.47 6.50 -11.37
C ASN A 13 4.29 7.47 -11.56
N LYS A 14 3.26 7.39 -10.70
CA LYS A 14 2.13 8.33 -10.64
C LYS A 14 2.37 9.52 -9.68
N GLY A 15 3.57 9.64 -9.13
CA GLY A 15 3.94 10.69 -8.17
C GLY A 15 3.39 10.47 -6.76
N ASP A 16 2.86 9.27 -6.47
CA ASP A 16 2.38 8.88 -5.15
C ASP A 16 3.47 8.17 -4.34
N ILE A 17 3.29 8.08 -3.03
CA ILE A 17 4.24 7.49 -2.10
C ILE A 17 3.77 6.09 -1.75
N ALA A 18 4.63 5.09 -1.95
CA ALA A 18 4.38 3.69 -1.62
C ALA A 18 5.34 3.23 -0.51
N LEU A 19 4.81 2.74 0.61
CA LEU A 19 5.59 2.34 1.79
C LEU A 19 5.15 0.96 2.30
N ILE A 20 6.14 0.11 2.61
CA ILE A 20 5.97 -1.17 3.31
C ILE A 20 6.79 -1.09 4.59
N LYS A 21 6.17 -1.39 5.72
CA LYS A 21 6.80 -1.47 7.04
C LYS A 21 6.66 -2.89 7.57
N PHE A 22 7.79 -3.44 8.00
CA PHE A 22 7.89 -4.76 8.63
C PHE A 22 7.97 -4.55 10.15
N ASP A 23 6.94 -4.95 10.87
CA ASP A 23 6.82 -4.80 12.32
C ASP A 23 7.18 -6.11 13.04
N GLY A 24 8.48 -6.43 13.08
CA GLY A 24 9.01 -7.66 13.68
C GLY A 24 8.87 -7.78 15.20
N GLN A 25 8.24 -6.80 15.87
CA GLN A 25 7.93 -6.86 17.30
C GLN A 25 6.47 -7.21 17.60
N ARG A 26 5.60 -7.24 16.58
CA ARG A 26 4.20 -7.61 16.73
C ARG A 26 4.01 -9.10 16.44
N ASN A 27 3.08 -9.73 17.16
CA ASN A 27 2.68 -11.12 16.92
C ASN A 27 1.45 -11.23 16.00
N GLU A 28 0.87 -10.09 15.64
CA GLU A 28 -0.28 -9.91 14.74
C GLU A 28 -0.06 -8.61 13.96
N ASP A 29 -0.58 -8.53 12.72
CA ASP A 29 -0.41 -7.35 11.88
C ASP A 29 1.05 -6.92 11.69
N GLU A 30 1.88 -7.91 11.35
CA GLU A 30 3.34 -7.78 11.13
C GLU A 30 3.71 -6.88 9.95
N TYR A 31 2.75 -6.59 9.06
CA TYR A 31 2.97 -5.78 7.87
C TYR A 31 2.00 -4.60 7.85
N THR A 32 2.55 -3.39 7.86
CA THR A 32 1.82 -2.17 7.50
C THR A 32 2.22 -1.77 6.08
N VAL A 33 1.25 -1.73 5.17
CA VAL A 33 1.43 -1.22 3.81
C VAL A 33 0.56 0.01 3.62
N LEU A 34 1.11 1.07 3.04
CA LEU A 34 0.34 2.29 2.77
C LEU A 34 0.72 2.94 1.44
N ILE A 35 -0.26 3.66 0.88
CA ILE A 35 -0.11 4.55 -0.26
C ILE A 35 -0.57 5.94 0.15
N ALA A 36 0.33 6.91 0.13
CA ALA A 36 0.03 8.31 0.42
C ALA A 36 0.07 9.15 -0.85
N PHE A 37 -0.81 10.15 -0.90
CA PHE A 37 -0.98 11.02 -2.05
C PHE A 37 -0.42 12.41 -1.76
N PRO A 38 0.15 13.11 -2.76
CA PRO A 38 0.45 14.53 -2.63
C PRO A 38 -0.82 15.33 -2.26
N GLU A 39 -0.68 16.36 -1.42
CA GLU A 39 -1.81 17.16 -0.91
C GLU A 39 -2.70 17.73 -2.03
N ILE A 40 -2.11 18.05 -3.19
CA ILE A 40 -2.83 18.55 -4.37
C ILE A 40 -3.91 17.57 -4.88
N LYS A 41 -3.75 16.27 -4.64
CA LYS A 41 -4.73 15.23 -5.04
C LYS A 41 -5.95 15.17 -4.12
N LYS A 42 -5.91 15.79 -2.93
CA LYS A 42 -7.00 15.80 -1.93
C LYS A 42 -7.61 14.42 -1.67
N ARG A 43 -6.77 13.38 -1.66
CA ARG A 43 -7.17 11.99 -1.44
C ARG A 43 -6.58 11.51 -0.11
N GLU A 44 -7.38 10.77 0.65
CA GLU A 44 -6.93 10.16 1.89
C GLU A 44 -5.92 9.06 1.62
N MET A 45 -4.99 8.87 2.55
CA MET A 45 -4.00 7.80 2.49
C MET A 45 -4.69 6.44 2.58
N ILE A 46 -4.28 5.51 1.73
CA ILE A 46 -4.71 4.11 1.78
C ILE A 46 -3.77 3.36 2.70
N ARG A 47 -4.29 2.53 3.61
CA ARG A 47 -3.49 1.75 4.55
C ARG A 47 -4.12 0.40 4.84
N ALA A 48 -3.29 -0.64 4.89
CA ALA A 48 -3.66 -1.96 5.39
C ALA A 48 -2.60 -2.45 6.39
N ASP A 49 -3.06 -2.93 7.53
CA ASP A 49 -2.27 -3.62 8.54
C ASP A 49 -2.69 -5.09 8.54
N GLU A 50 -1.77 -6.03 8.25
CA GLU A 50 -2.10 -7.45 8.13
C GLU A 50 -0.93 -8.35 8.55
N SER A 51 -1.23 -9.57 8.99
CA SER A 51 -0.22 -10.61 9.25
C SER A 51 0.37 -11.22 7.98
N SER A 52 -0.06 -10.79 6.79
CA SER A 52 0.48 -11.24 5.50
C SER A 52 0.72 -10.06 4.57
N LEU A 53 1.99 -9.89 4.17
CA LEU A 53 2.37 -8.89 3.16
C LEU A 53 1.52 -9.01 1.88
N ARG A 54 1.20 -10.24 1.45
CA ARG A 54 0.36 -10.47 0.27
C ARG A 54 -1.03 -9.87 0.44
N ILE A 55 -1.66 -10.06 1.60
CA ILE A 55 -3.01 -9.56 1.88
C ILE A 55 -2.98 -8.04 1.97
N ALA A 56 -1.99 -7.48 2.68
CA ALA A 56 -1.84 -6.03 2.81
C ALA A 56 -1.65 -5.36 1.43
N LEU A 57 -0.77 -5.92 0.58
CA LEU A 57 -0.55 -5.43 -0.79
C LEU A 57 -1.82 -5.47 -1.64
N ILE A 58 -2.57 -6.58 -1.60
CA ILE A 58 -3.82 -6.71 -2.37
C ILE A 58 -4.82 -5.65 -1.91
N LYS A 59 -5.03 -5.49 -0.60
CA LYS A 59 -5.98 -4.51 -0.05
C LYS A 59 -5.66 -3.09 -0.53
N VAL A 60 -4.40 -2.65 -0.36
CA VAL A 60 -4.03 -1.28 -0.76
C VAL A 60 -4.05 -1.07 -2.27
N LEU A 61 -3.65 -2.07 -3.08
CA LEU A 61 -3.66 -1.96 -4.54
C LEU A 61 -5.08 -1.97 -5.11
N THR A 62 -5.97 -2.79 -4.55
CA THR A 62 -7.39 -2.79 -4.92
C THR A 62 -8.01 -1.43 -4.67
N GLU A 63 -7.85 -0.88 -3.46
CA GLU A 63 -8.38 0.44 -3.13
C GLU A 63 -7.74 1.56 -3.97
N TYR A 64 -6.45 1.42 -4.30
CA TYR A 64 -5.75 2.37 -5.16
C TYR A 64 -6.38 2.45 -6.56
N VAL A 65 -6.63 1.30 -7.18
CA VAL A 65 -7.22 1.19 -8.53
C VAL A 65 -8.71 1.56 -8.53
N GLU A 66 -9.46 1.20 -7.50
CA GLU A 66 -10.89 1.48 -7.41
C GLU A 66 -11.18 2.95 -7.11
N GLY A 67 -10.39 3.58 -6.24
CA GLY A 67 -10.51 5.00 -5.92
C GLY A 67 -9.86 5.96 -6.94
N ASP A 68 -9.22 5.43 -7.99
CA ASP A 68 -8.70 6.19 -9.14
C ASP A 68 -9.76 6.43 -10.23
N ARG A 69 -11.00 5.94 -10.04
CA ARG A 69 -12.13 6.11 -10.99
C ARG A 69 -12.98 7.35 -10.73
#